data_AF-A0A7S2UXQ6-F1
#
_entry.id   AF-A0A7S2UXQ6-F1
#
_cell.length_a   1.000
_cell.length_b   1.000
_cell.length_c   1.000
_cell.angle_alpha   90.00
_cell.angle_beta   90.00
_cell.angle_gamma   90.00
#
_symmetry.space_group_name_H-M   'P 1'
#
loop_
_entity.id
_entity.type
_entity.pdbx_description
1 polymer ?
#
loop_
_entity_poly.entity_id
_entity_poly.type
_entity_poly.pdbx_seq_one_letter_code
_entity_poly.pdbx_strand_id
1 'polypeptide(L)'
;MADSDSEEEVKDNSMSDLPFSEVMNQAVKLKTASHAPLRSRFDGYPKWLQNSMFATDEMLADREKPFAERLKAAWDRKDKADALLLEVEGKPVPLGAPGGVHGQTLDAQNTYEAALAVFEWLENTQPGWKKKGIYDEHLEYHKFSGDSSAEEDQVKALQ
;
A
#
# COMPACT_ATOMS: atom_id res chain seq x y z
N MET A 1 -1.18 -6.15 -67.67
CA MET A 1 0.14 -6.75 -67.38
C MET A 1 0.99 -5.64 -66.82
N ALA A 2 1.36 -5.59 -65.55
CA ALA A 2 1.08 -6.41 -64.38
C ALA A 2 1.26 -5.48 -63.17
N ASP A 3 0.43 -5.66 -62.15
CA ASP A 3 0.56 -5.09 -60.81
C ASP A 3 1.96 -5.34 -60.23
N SER A 4 2.52 -4.34 -59.56
CA SER A 4 3.66 -4.50 -58.67
C SER A 4 3.26 -3.90 -57.33
N ASP A 5 2.43 -4.66 -56.63
CA ASP A 5 2.13 -4.50 -55.21
C ASP A 5 3.45 -4.66 -54.44
N SER A 6 3.93 -3.57 -53.85
CA SER A 6 5.07 -3.61 -52.93
C SER A 6 4.57 -4.10 -51.58
N GLU A 7 4.74 -5.40 -51.33
CA GLU A 7 4.48 -6.03 -50.04
C GLU A 7 5.32 -5.34 -48.96
N GLU A 8 4.66 -4.60 -48.07
CA GLU A 8 5.24 -4.17 -46.80
C GLU A 8 5.55 -5.43 -45.97
N GLU A 9 6.84 -5.69 -45.74
CA GLU A 9 7.29 -6.68 -44.76
C GLU A 9 6.72 -6.31 -43.37
N VAL A 10 5.66 -7.01 -42.98
CA VAL A 10 5.24 -7.08 -41.58
C VAL A 10 6.33 -7.84 -40.85
N LYS A 11 7.23 -7.11 -40.17
CA LYS A 11 8.20 -7.69 -39.26
C LYS A 11 7.45 -8.39 -38.14
N ASP A 12 7.36 -9.71 -38.25
CA ASP A 12 6.93 -10.60 -37.19
C ASP A 12 7.92 -10.47 -36.03
N ASN A 13 7.57 -9.64 -35.06
CA ASN A 13 8.36 -9.44 -33.86
C ASN A 13 8.13 -10.63 -32.92
N SER A 14 8.67 -11.78 -33.32
CA SER A 14 8.65 -13.02 -32.55
C SER A 14 9.20 -12.76 -31.15
N MET A 15 8.44 -13.10 -30.11
CA MET A 15 8.86 -13.03 -28.71
C MET A 15 10.09 -13.89 -28.37
N SER A 16 10.60 -14.68 -29.32
CA SER A 16 11.70 -15.64 -29.13
C SER A 16 13.07 -15.00 -28.83
N ASP A 17 13.27 -13.73 -29.19
CA ASP A 17 14.60 -13.11 -29.16
C ASP A 17 14.83 -12.19 -27.94
N LEU A 18 13.83 -12.04 -27.08
CA LEU A 18 13.95 -11.25 -25.86
C LEU A 18 14.66 -12.04 -24.75
N PRO A 19 15.60 -11.42 -24.00
CA PRO A 19 16.19 -12.05 -22.83
C PRO A 19 15.10 -12.44 -21.81
N PHE A 20 15.28 -13.57 -21.13
CA PHE A 20 14.28 -14.14 -20.20
C PHE A 20 13.78 -13.13 -19.15
N SER A 21 14.64 -12.21 -18.69
CA SER A 21 14.26 -11.13 -17.77
C SER A 21 13.21 -10.18 -18.37
N GLU A 22 13.31 -9.86 -19.66
CA GLU A 22 12.33 -9.04 -20.38
C GLU A 22 11.02 -9.79 -20.60
N VAL A 23 11.09 -11.07 -20.98
CA VAL A 23 9.90 -11.93 -21.09
C VAL A 23 9.17 -12.01 -19.74
N MET A 24 9.91 -12.19 -18.64
CA MET A 24 9.33 -12.21 -17.30
C MET A 24 8.72 -10.86 -16.90
N ASN A 25 9.41 -9.75 -17.19
CA ASN A 25 8.88 -8.40 -16.92
C ASN A 25 7.60 -8.12 -17.73
N GLN A 26 7.54 -8.56 -18.99
CA GLN A 26 6.33 -8.47 -19.81
C GLN A 26 5.19 -9.33 -19.26
N ALA A 27 5.48 -10.56 -18.83
CA ALA A 27 4.49 -11.45 -18.22
C ALA A 27 3.93 -10.85 -16.92
N VAL A 28 4.78 -10.25 -16.07
CA VAL A 28 4.34 -9.54 -14.87
C VAL A 28 3.44 -8.37 -15.23
N LYS A 29 3.83 -7.53 -16.20
CA LYS A 29 3.01 -6.40 -16.67
C LYS A 29 1.65 -6.86 -17.21
N LEU A 30 1.61 -7.92 -18.02
CA LEU A 30 0.37 -8.48 -18.56
C LEU A 30 -0.56 -8.96 -17.45
N LYS A 31 -0.01 -9.67 -16.45
CA LYS A 31 -0.76 -10.10 -15.27
C LYS A 31 -1.26 -8.90 -14.46
N THR A 32 -0.43 -7.88 -14.24
CA THR A 32 -0.88 -6.67 -13.54
C THR A 32 -2.01 -5.97 -14.32
N ALA A 33 -1.90 -5.87 -15.64
CA ALA A 33 -2.91 -5.26 -16.50
C ALA A 33 -4.24 -6.03 -16.50
N SER A 34 -4.21 -7.37 -16.47
CA SER A 34 -5.43 -8.19 -16.41
C SER A 34 -6.16 -8.07 -15.08
N HIS A 35 -5.45 -7.81 -13.98
CA HIS A 35 -6.03 -7.63 -12.66
C HIS A 35 -6.43 -6.18 -12.36
N ALA A 36 -5.84 -5.18 -13.02
CA ALA A 36 -6.15 -3.76 -12.81
C ALA A 36 -7.67 -3.42 -12.82
N PRO A 37 -8.49 -3.85 -13.80
CA PRO A 37 -9.92 -3.55 -13.80
C PRO A 37 -10.68 -4.21 -12.64
N LEU A 38 -10.13 -5.28 -12.06
CA LEU A 38 -10.76 -6.04 -10.98
C LEU A 38 -10.49 -5.43 -9.60
N ARG A 39 -9.54 -4.48 -9.50
CA ARG A 39 -9.11 -3.83 -8.26
C ARG A 39 -9.10 -2.31 -8.36
N SER A 40 -9.93 -1.76 -9.24
CA SER A 40 -10.03 -0.33 -9.54
C SER A 40 -10.28 0.54 -8.30
N ARG A 41 -11.14 0.10 -7.37
CA ARG A 41 -11.38 0.78 -6.09
C ARG A 41 -10.15 0.67 -5.21
N PHE A 42 -9.58 -0.52 -5.06
CA PHE A 42 -8.35 -0.71 -4.29
C PHE A 42 -7.22 0.23 -4.75
N ASP A 43 -6.93 0.24 -6.06
CA ASP A 43 -5.87 1.06 -6.65
C ASP A 43 -6.18 2.57 -6.55
N GLY A 44 -7.45 2.96 -6.40
CA GLY A 44 -7.89 4.34 -6.22
C GLY A 44 -7.74 4.91 -4.80
N TYR A 45 -7.57 4.07 -3.77
CA TYR A 45 -7.38 4.55 -2.40
C TYR A 45 -5.96 5.11 -2.17
N PRO A 46 -5.77 6.01 -1.19
CA PRO A 46 -4.45 6.45 -0.76
C PRO A 46 -3.53 5.29 -0.34
N LYS A 47 -2.21 5.46 -0.50
CA LYS A 47 -1.25 4.36 -0.31
C LYS A 47 -1.26 3.79 1.11
N TRP A 48 -1.34 4.65 2.12
CA TRP A 48 -1.45 4.23 3.52
C TRP A 48 -2.69 3.35 3.78
N LEU A 49 -3.81 3.68 3.12
CA LEU A 49 -5.05 2.93 3.24
C LEU A 49 -4.98 1.60 2.49
N GLN A 50 -4.32 1.55 1.32
CA GLN A 50 -3.97 0.29 0.66
C GLN A 50 -3.11 -0.62 1.55
N ASN A 51 -2.12 -0.04 2.24
CA ASN A 51 -1.20 -0.75 3.11
C ASN A 51 -1.92 -1.30 4.38
N SER A 52 -2.97 -0.63 4.85
CA SER A 52 -3.77 -1.05 6.02
C SER A 52 -4.38 -2.46 5.93
N MET A 53 -4.56 -2.97 4.70
CA MET A 53 -5.07 -4.32 4.41
C MET A 53 -4.04 -5.42 4.74
N PHE A 54 -2.75 -5.06 4.84
CA PHE A 54 -1.66 -5.94 5.23
C PHE A 54 -1.30 -5.75 6.72
N ALA A 55 -2.30 -5.51 7.56
CA ALA A 55 -2.15 -5.32 9.00
C ALA A 55 -1.45 -6.50 9.69
N THR A 56 -0.65 -6.17 10.70
CA THR A 56 -0.09 -7.15 11.65
C THR A 56 -1.13 -7.56 12.68
N ASP A 57 -0.91 -8.68 13.37
CA ASP A 57 -1.81 -9.14 14.44
C ASP A 57 -1.97 -8.10 15.55
N GLU A 58 -0.93 -7.32 15.85
CA GLU A 58 -0.99 -6.20 16.80
C GLU A 58 -1.96 -5.10 16.35
N MET A 59 -1.92 -4.74 15.06
CA MET A 59 -2.83 -3.73 14.50
C MET A 59 -4.27 -4.23 14.48
N LEU A 60 -4.49 -5.51 14.19
CA LEU A 60 -5.81 -6.13 14.27
C LEU A 60 -6.33 -6.10 15.72
N ALA A 61 -5.49 -6.45 16.69
CA ALA A 61 -5.85 -6.35 18.10
C ALA A 61 -6.17 -4.90 18.55
N ASP A 62 -5.43 -3.90 18.04
CA ASP A 62 -5.73 -2.48 18.32
C ASP A 62 -7.11 -2.06 17.78
N ARG A 63 -7.56 -2.64 16.65
CA ARG A 63 -8.89 -2.39 16.08
C ARG A 63 -10.01 -3.02 16.92
N GLU A 64 -9.75 -4.02 17.74
CA GLU A 64 -10.79 -4.61 18.59
C GLU A 64 -11.00 -3.86 19.91
N LYS A 65 -10.11 -2.92 20.24
CA LYS A 65 -10.14 -2.17 21.49
C LYS A 65 -11.26 -1.12 21.54
N PRO A 66 -11.78 -0.79 22.74
CA PRO A 66 -12.64 0.38 22.95
C PRO A 66 -11.96 1.68 22.54
N PHE A 67 -12.77 2.72 22.26
CA PHE A 67 -12.30 4.00 21.72
C PHE A 67 -11.10 4.59 22.46
N ALA A 68 -11.15 4.71 23.78
CA ALA A 68 -10.08 5.33 24.57
C ALA A 68 -8.74 4.57 24.46
N GLU A 69 -8.78 3.25 24.47
CA GLU A 69 -7.59 2.41 24.33
C GLU A 69 -7.05 2.42 22.89
N ARG A 70 -7.96 2.45 21.91
CA ARG A 70 -7.63 2.60 20.49
C ARG A 70 -6.94 3.94 20.22
N LEU A 71 -7.48 5.03 20.78
CA LEU A 71 -6.92 6.38 20.68
C LEU A 71 -5.53 6.44 21.29
N LYS A 72 -5.36 5.88 22.50
CA LYS A 72 -4.04 5.77 23.14
C LYS A 72 -3.04 5.01 22.27
N ALA A 73 -3.42 3.86 21.71
CA ALA A 73 -2.53 3.07 20.85
C ALA A 73 -2.11 3.84 19.59
N ALA A 74 -3.01 4.61 18.98
CA ALA A 74 -2.69 5.43 17.82
C ALA A 74 -1.72 6.59 18.18
N TRP A 75 -1.93 7.28 19.30
CA TRP A 75 -1.00 8.31 19.79
C TRP A 75 0.37 7.71 20.15
N ASP A 76 0.42 6.57 20.84
CA ASP A 76 1.68 5.88 21.17
C ASP A 76 2.48 5.55 19.89
N ARG A 77 1.79 5.15 18.80
CA ARG A 77 2.42 4.91 17.50
C ARG A 77 2.90 6.20 16.85
N LYS A 78 2.10 7.26 16.88
CA LYS A 78 2.51 8.58 16.37
C LYS A 78 3.74 9.11 17.10
N ASP A 79 3.76 9.05 18.43
CA ASP A 79 4.88 9.50 19.25
C ASP A 79 6.15 8.69 18.96
N LYS A 80 6.00 7.38 18.74
CA LYS A 80 7.11 6.52 18.28
C LYS A 80 7.63 6.93 16.91
N ALA A 81 6.75 7.28 15.98
CA ALA A 81 7.13 7.76 14.66
C ALA A 81 7.85 9.13 14.74
N ASP A 82 7.34 10.05 15.56
CA ASP A 82 7.96 11.35 15.84
C ASP A 82 9.39 11.14 16.41
N ALA A 83 9.56 10.20 17.35
CA ALA A 83 10.86 9.88 17.93
C ALA A 83 11.87 9.31 16.90
N LEU A 84 11.41 8.46 15.97
CA LEU A 84 12.23 7.93 14.87
C LEU A 84 12.74 9.05 13.94
N LEU A 85 12.00 10.16 13.83
CA LEU A 85 12.42 11.33 13.06
C LEU A 85 13.34 12.27 13.88
N LEU A 86 13.09 12.46 15.17
CA LEU A 86 13.91 13.33 16.04
C LEU A 86 15.34 12.82 16.23
N GLU A 87 15.57 11.51 16.19
CA GLU A 87 16.94 10.96 16.16
C GLU A 87 17.75 11.41 14.92
N VAL A 88 17.08 11.93 13.88
CA VAL A 88 17.69 12.43 12.63
C VAL A 88 18.01 13.93 12.69
N GLU A 89 17.41 14.70 13.60
CA GLU A 89 17.53 16.18 13.68
C GLU A 89 18.83 16.69 14.35
N GLY A 90 19.96 16.09 13.99
CA GLY A 90 21.28 16.59 14.37
C GLY A 90 22.35 16.54 13.28
N LYS A 91 22.26 15.67 12.26
CA LYS A 91 23.24 15.55 11.17
C LYS A 91 22.64 14.94 9.90
N PRO A 92 23.07 15.37 8.69
CA PRO A 92 22.63 14.75 7.44
C PRO A 92 23.17 13.33 7.34
N VAL A 93 22.28 12.35 7.13
CA VAL A 93 22.68 10.98 6.82
C VAL A 93 22.66 10.79 5.30
N PRO A 94 23.79 10.42 4.68
CA PRO A 94 23.87 10.27 3.24
C PRO A 94 23.04 9.06 2.78
N LEU A 95 22.34 9.26 1.66
CA LEU A 95 21.57 8.25 0.96
C LEU A 95 22.47 7.04 0.64
N GLY A 96 22.17 5.86 1.19
CA GLY A 96 22.88 4.61 0.89
C GLY A 96 23.89 4.10 1.93
N ALA A 97 23.98 4.70 3.12
CA ALA A 97 24.76 4.08 4.22
C ALA A 97 24.07 2.78 4.72
N PRO A 98 24.82 1.70 5.03
CA PRO A 98 24.27 0.55 5.74
C PRO A 98 23.80 1.02 7.13
N GLY A 99 22.50 0.98 7.40
CA GLY A 99 21.89 1.57 8.60
C GLY A 99 21.51 3.06 8.47
N GLY A 100 21.52 3.62 7.26
CA GLY A 100 21.21 5.03 6.99
C GLY A 100 19.72 5.35 6.84
N VAL A 101 19.39 6.62 7.11
CA VAL A 101 18.08 7.32 7.19
C VAL A 101 16.94 6.84 6.30
N HIS A 102 17.19 6.19 5.17
CA HIS A 102 16.11 5.65 4.35
C HIS A 102 15.29 4.57 5.08
N GLY A 103 15.94 3.71 5.87
CA GLY A 103 15.25 2.71 6.69
C GLY A 103 14.42 3.36 7.78
N GLN A 104 14.99 4.33 8.51
CA GLN A 104 14.32 5.01 9.63
C GLN A 104 13.17 5.91 9.18
N THR A 105 13.31 6.61 8.04
CA THR A 105 12.20 7.39 7.45
C THR A 105 11.07 6.48 6.97
N LEU A 106 11.40 5.32 6.37
CA LEU A 106 10.39 4.34 5.97
C LEU A 106 9.70 3.72 7.20
N ASP A 107 10.46 3.42 8.25
CA ASP A 107 9.92 2.89 9.51
C ASP A 107 9.03 3.91 10.22
N ALA A 108 9.42 5.19 10.24
CA ALA A 108 8.59 6.28 10.75
C ALA A 108 7.30 6.41 9.93
N GLN A 109 7.41 6.43 8.59
CA GLN A 109 6.26 6.46 7.70
C GLN A 109 5.30 5.29 7.97
N ASN A 110 5.82 4.05 7.97
CA ASN A 110 5.03 2.85 8.26
C ASN A 110 4.35 2.94 9.63
N THR A 111 5.02 3.55 10.61
CA THR A 111 4.47 3.72 11.97
C THR A 111 3.34 4.77 12.00
N TYR A 112 3.46 5.88 11.28
CA TYR A 112 2.35 6.83 11.10
C TYR A 112 1.18 6.19 10.36
N GLU A 113 1.44 5.48 9.27
CA GLU A 113 0.41 4.77 8.51
C GLU A 113 -0.31 3.76 9.41
N ALA A 114 0.42 3.05 10.27
CA ALA A 114 -0.17 2.14 11.24
C ALA A 114 -1.05 2.87 12.26
N ALA A 115 -0.67 4.06 12.74
CA ALA A 115 -1.49 4.87 13.64
C ALA A 115 -2.84 5.26 13.01
N LEU A 116 -2.82 5.69 11.74
CA LEU A 116 -4.04 6.00 10.98
C LEU A 116 -4.90 4.76 10.72
N ALA A 117 -4.24 3.65 10.35
CA ALA A 117 -4.86 2.37 10.02
C ALA A 117 -5.55 1.67 11.21
N VAL A 118 -5.41 2.22 12.42
CA VAL A 118 -6.19 1.82 13.58
C VAL A 118 -7.63 2.30 13.45
N PHE A 119 -7.89 3.50 12.92
CA PHE A 119 -9.25 4.09 12.83
C PHE A 119 -9.89 3.97 11.45
N GLU A 120 -9.09 3.83 10.40
CA GLU A 120 -9.59 3.74 9.02
C GLU A 120 -8.79 2.70 8.24
N TRP A 121 -9.45 1.66 7.72
CA TRP A 121 -8.74 0.57 7.05
C TRP A 121 -9.55 -0.11 5.94
N LEU A 122 -8.83 -0.83 5.09
CA LEU A 122 -9.40 -1.77 4.14
C LEU A 122 -9.28 -3.19 4.66
N GLU A 123 -10.31 -3.98 4.43
CA GLU A 123 -10.35 -5.40 4.72
C GLU A 123 -10.67 -6.18 3.44
N ASN A 124 -10.01 -7.33 3.26
CA ASN A 124 -10.36 -8.27 2.21
C ASN A 124 -11.02 -9.49 2.83
N THR A 125 -12.32 -9.66 2.56
CA THR A 125 -13.15 -10.70 3.15
C THR A 125 -12.95 -12.07 2.52
N GLN A 126 -12.18 -12.17 1.43
CA GLN A 126 -11.92 -13.42 0.75
C GLN A 126 -10.84 -14.25 1.45
N PRO A 127 -11.12 -15.49 1.89
CA PRO A 127 -10.10 -16.35 2.47
C PRO A 127 -8.97 -16.67 1.48
N GLY A 128 -7.73 -16.47 1.94
CA GLY A 128 -6.53 -16.71 1.14
C GLY A 128 -6.30 -15.71 0.01
N TRP A 129 -6.91 -14.51 0.07
CA TRP A 129 -6.78 -13.46 -0.95
C TRP A 129 -5.34 -13.13 -1.32
N LYS A 130 -4.37 -13.21 -0.39
CA LYS A 130 -2.94 -12.97 -0.67
C LYS A 130 -2.39 -13.84 -1.81
N LYS A 131 -2.98 -15.03 -2.04
CA LYS A 131 -2.62 -15.93 -3.16
C LYS A 131 -3.49 -15.74 -4.40
N LYS A 132 -4.76 -15.36 -4.21
CA LYS A 132 -5.77 -15.27 -5.28
C LYS A 132 -5.73 -13.92 -6.00
N GLY A 133 -5.33 -12.86 -5.30
CA GLY A 133 -5.39 -11.49 -5.77
C GLY A 133 -6.34 -10.64 -4.93
N ILE A 134 -6.32 -9.34 -5.21
CA ILE A 134 -7.24 -8.37 -4.62
C ILE A 134 -8.33 -8.12 -5.64
N TYR A 135 -9.58 -8.21 -5.20
CA TYR A 135 -10.76 -8.00 -6.00
C TYR A 135 -11.68 -7.03 -5.27
N ASP A 136 -12.16 -6.01 -5.96
CA ASP A 136 -13.01 -4.96 -5.37
C ASP A 136 -14.30 -5.52 -4.76
N GLU A 137 -14.82 -6.62 -5.30
CA GLU A 137 -16.02 -7.31 -4.79
C GLU A 137 -15.85 -7.88 -3.37
N HIS A 138 -14.61 -8.10 -2.94
CA HIS A 138 -14.26 -8.60 -1.61
C HIS A 138 -13.60 -7.52 -0.73
N LEU A 139 -13.58 -6.27 -1.21
CA LEU A 139 -12.94 -5.16 -0.52
C LEU A 139 -13.97 -4.36 0.29
N GLU A 140 -13.80 -4.39 1.61
CA GLU A 140 -14.59 -3.61 2.55
C GLU A 140 -13.77 -2.45 3.10
N TYR A 141 -14.42 -1.29 3.25
CA TYR A 141 -13.84 -0.10 3.86
C TYR A 141 -14.47 0.09 5.23
N HIS A 142 -13.61 0.28 6.23
CA HIS A 142 -14.01 0.46 7.61
C HIS A 142 -13.48 1.79 8.13
N LYS A 143 -14.36 2.52 8.82
CA LYS A 143 -14.02 3.76 9.52
C LYS A 143 -14.66 3.75 10.89
N PHE A 144 -13.85 4.06 11.90
CA PHE A 144 -14.28 4.22 13.28
C PHE A 144 -13.98 5.65 13.72
N SER A 145 -15.00 6.37 14.17
CA SER A 145 -14.89 7.78 14.60
C SER A 145 -15.22 7.99 16.08
N GLY A 146 -15.56 6.91 16.81
CA GLY A 146 -16.20 7.02 18.12
C GLY A 146 -17.69 7.31 18.03
N ASP A 147 -18.33 7.40 19.19
CA ASP A 147 -19.79 7.53 19.36
C ASP A 147 -20.24 8.98 19.59
N SER A 148 -19.29 9.91 19.72
CA SER A 148 -19.58 11.33 19.97
C SER A 148 -18.77 12.27 19.07
N SER A 149 -19.28 13.48 18.86
CA SER A 149 -18.56 14.53 18.12
C SER A 149 -17.19 14.84 18.74
N ALA A 150 -17.07 14.76 20.06
CA ALA A 150 -15.80 15.01 20.74
C ALA A 150 -14.75 13.93 20.43
N GLU A 151 -15.18 12.67 20.35
CA GLU A 151 -14.34 11.55 19.95
C GLU A 151 -13.95 11.64 18.47
N GLU A 152 -14.88 12.05 17.60
CA GLU A 152 -14.58 12.28 16.19
C GLU A 152 -13.51 13.36 16.00
N ASP A 153 -13.57 14.44 16.77
CA ASP A 153 -12.56 15.51 16.75
C ASP A 153 -11.19 15.03 17.24
N GLN A 154 -11.16 14.10 18.21
CA GLN A 154 -9.91 13.47 18.65
C GLN A 154 -9.29 12.58 17.57
N VAL A 155 -10.11 11.86 16.80
CA VAL A 155 -9.62 11.06 15.66
C VAL A 155 -9.12 11.97 14.55
N LYS A 156 -9.82 13.07 14.25
CA LYS A 156 -9.36 14.06 13.26
C LYS A 156 -8.01 14.67 13.63
N ALA A 157 -7.72 14.87 14.92
CA ALA A 157 -6.44 15.41 15.36
C ALA A 157 -5.23 14.48 15.10
N LEU A 158 -5.46 13.21 14.76
CA LEU A 158 -4.42 12.28 14.33
C LEU A 158 -4.10 12.34 12.83
N GLN A 159 -4.96 12.96 12.01
CA GLN A 159 -4.91 12.99 10.54
C GLN A 159 -4.32 14.31 10.02
#